data_AF-V4T6S4-F1
#
_entry.id   AF-V4T6S4-F1
#
_cell.length_a   1.000
_cell.length_b   1.000
_cell.length_c   1.000
_cell.angle_alpha   90.00
_cell.angle_beta   90.00
_cell.angle_gamma   90.00
#
_symmetry.space_group_name_H-M   'P 1'
#
loop_
_entity.id
_entity.type
_entity.pdbx_description
1 polymer ?
#
loop_
_entity_poly.entity_id
_entity_poly.type
_entity_poly.pdbx_seq_one_letter_code
_entity_poly.pdbx_strand_id
1 'polypeptide(L)'
;MVDSRAFIQKVTCGAAVIDASLYDEARLCPNSLKYYGFCLRNGNYTVSLLFSEIVFAKNDDYSSSAKRVFDIYIQSELMRKDFNIKEVARHSNNVTIQNFTASVHDHLLEIELFWAGKGSLLNPPYFHGPLISAISVTPNFGVSRSRLSKIGIVAIVLGAVLALILFLALMWRLGWIGDRELRVTTVNLRGKSYTLKQVKVATRNFSPRNVIGSGRFGTVYKAELPDQTVAVKMLSSQSKQVIDQIGTEVYALTTLKHENIVEFLDGYSKKDLNLLIYEYMEKGSLERALFDANSSTRLDWPARVRICHGIAKGLKYLHEDNPSRKIVHRNIKPSNILLDGNLNAKVSDLGLAKLYDEENPYKFIQEKGTV
;
A
#
# COMPACT_ATOMS: atom_id res chain seq x y z
N MET A 1 41.27 -24.90 -16.65
CA MET A 1 41.30 -23.42 -16.83
C MET A 1 42.28 -22.87 -15.83
N VAL A 2 43.36 -22.21 -16.28
CA VAL A 2 44.28 -21.51 -15.37
C VAL A 2 43.54 -20.28 -14.85
N ASP A 3 43.54 -20.06 -13.52
CA ASP A 3 42.91 -18.90 -12.92
C ASP A 3 43.56 -17.62 -13.46
N SER A 4 42.75 -16.73 -14.05
CA SER A 4 43.18 -15.41 -14.55
C SER A 4 43.90 -14.56 -13.49
N ARG A 5 43.66 -14.82 -12.20
CA ARG A 5 44.34 -14.15 -11.09
C ARG A 5 45.82 -14.49 -10.98
N ALA A 6 46.26 -15.64 -11.53
CA ALA A 6 47.68 -16.02 -11.59
C ALA A 6 48.53 -15.13 -12.52
N PHE A 7 47.86 -14.32 -13.36
CA PHE A 7 48.48 -13.44 -14.35
C PHE A 7 48.43 -11.95 -13.95
N ILE A 8 48.02 -11.66 -12.71
CA ILE A 8 48.08 -10.32 -12.12
C ILE A 8 49.34 -10.23 -11.27
N GLN A 9 50.25 -9.32 -11.63
CA GLN A 9 51.44 -9.01 -10.85
C GLN A 9 51.20 -7.76 -10.00
N LYS A 10 51.61 -7.82 -8.74
CA LYS A 10 51.53 -6.69 -7.82
C LYS A 10 52.92 -6.16 -7.50
N VAL A 11 53.02 -4.84 -7.28
CA VAL A 11 54.23 -4.23 -6.74
C VAL A 11 54.49 -4.79 -5.34
N THR A 12 55.60 -5.50 -5.14
CA THR A 12 55.88 -6.18 -3.87
C THR A 12 56.75 -5.39 -2.90
N CYS A 13 57.43 -4.31 -3.30
CA CYS A 13 57.99 -3.25 -2.43
C CYS A 13 58.70 -2.16 -3.24
N GLY A 14 58.58 -0.89 -2.83
CA GLY A 14 59.58 0.16 -3.10
C GLY A 14 59.46 1.00 -4.38
N ALA A 15 58.27 1.18 -4.96
CA ALA A 15 58.06 2.23 -5.97
C ALA A 15 57.47 3.48 -5.30
N ALA A 16 58.29 4.52 -5.15
CA ALA A 16 57.82 5.86 -4.80
C ALA A 16 57.15 6.50 -6.03
N VAL A 17 55.94 6.05 -6.38
CA VAL A 17 55.05 6.79 -7.27
C VAL A 17 53.93 7.33 -6.38
N ILE A 18 54.12 8.57 -5.93
CA ILE A 18 53.09 9.32 -5.22
C ILE A 18 51.93 9.51 -6.22
N ASP A 19 50.75 9.04 -5.85
CA ASP A 19 49.47 9.04 -6.60
C ASP A 19 49.37 8.15 -7.86
N ALA A 20 49.03 6.87 -7.66
CA ALA A 20 47.77 6.27 -8.14
C ALA A 20 47.75 4.75 -7.90
N SER A 21 46.67 4.24 -7.28
CA SER A 21 46.40 2.80 -7.15
C SER A 21 46.33 2.04 -8.48
N LEU A 22 46.31 2.76 -9.61
CA LEU A 22 46.24 2.24 -10.97
C LEU A 22 47.54 1.56 -11.44
N TYR A 23 48.67 1.79 -10.75
CA TYR A 23 49.99 1.26 -11.11
C TYR A 23 50.50 0.15 -10.18
N ASP A 24 49.73 -0.18 -9.14
CA ASP A 24 50.08 -1.21 -8.17
C ASP A 24 49.92 -2.63 -8.73
N GLU A 25 49.07 -2.77 -9.75
CA GLU A 25 48.76 -4.04 -10.41
C GLU A 25 48.95 -3.94 -11.92
N ALA A 26 49.54 -4.98 -12.52
CA ALA A 26 49.64 -5.10 -13.97
C ALA A 26 49.27 -6.52 -14.43
N ARG A 27 48.66 -6.62 -15.61
CA ARG A 27 48.38 -7.91 -16.25
C ARG A 27 49.56 -8.33 -17.10
N LEU A 28 49.98 -9.57 -16.95
CA LEU A 28 51.14 -10.16 -17.62
C LEU A 28 50.74 -11.51 -18.23
N CYS A 29 51.05 -11.73 -19.51
CA CYS A 29 50.89 -13.04 -20.15
C CYS A 29 52.18 -13.41 -20.87
N PRO A 30 52.64 -14.68 -20.85
CA PRO A 30 53.89 -15.06 -21.51
C PRO A 30 53.90 -14.89 -23.03
N ASN A 31 52.72 -14.94 -23.68
CA ASN A 31 52.61 -14.98 -25.14
C ASN A 31 51.88 -13.77 -25.72
N SER A 32 50.62 -13.56 -25.35
CA SER A 32 49.80 -12.45 -25.88
C SER A 32 48.75 -11.99 -24.87
N LEU A 33 48.45 -10.69 -24.88
CA LEU A 33 47.31 -10.08 -24.19
C LEU A 33 46.39 -9.42 -25.23
N LYS A 34 45.15 -9.92 -25.34
CA LYS A 34 44.11 -9.32 -26.19
C LYS A 34 43.02 -8.67 -25.35
N TYR A 35 42.59 -7.48 -25.74
CA TYR A 35 41.49 -6.72 -25.14
C TYR A 35 40.47 -6.35 -26.20
N TYR A 36 39.19 -6.46 -25.82
CA TYR A 36 38.06 -6.13 -26.68
C TYR A 36 37.18 -5.07 -25.99
N GLY A 37 36.95 -3.95 -26.67
CA GLY A 37 35.95 -2.95 -26.31
C GLY A 37 34.69 -3.14 -27.14
N PHE A 38 33.59 -3.54 -26.52
CA PHE A 38 32.30 -3.77 -27.19
C PHE A 38 31.38 -2.53 -27.08
N CYS A 39 30.39 -2.44 -27.98
CA CYS A 39 29.34 -1.41 -27.97
C CYS A 39 29.87 0.03 -28.11
N LEU A 40 31.06 0.21 -28.70
CA LEU A 40 31.61 1.53 -29.01
C LEU A 40 30.85 2.14 -30.19
N ARG A 41 30.63 3.46 -30.20
CA ARG A 41 30.08 4.11 -31.41
C ARG A 41 31.15 4.13 -32.50
N ASN A 42 30.77 4.00 -33.77
CA ASN A 42 31.72 4.09 -34.86
C ASN A 42 32.36 5.49 -34.92
N GLY A 43 33.67 5.54 -35.10
CA GLY A 43 34.43 6.79 -35.12
C GLY A 43 35.85 6.63 -34.60
N ASN A 44 36.56 7.76 -34.56
CA ASN A 44 37.95 7.79 -34.09
C ASN A 44 38.01 7.91 -32.58
N TYR A 45 38.86 7.10 -31.97
CA TYR A 45 39.15 7.11 -30.54
C TYR A 45 40.64 7.34 -30.31
N THR A 46 40.94 8.00 -29.20
CA THR A 46 42.29 8.01 -28.63
C THR A 46 42.38 6.87 -27.62
N VAL A 47 43.26 5.91 -27.92
CA VAL A 47 43.61 4.76 -27.08
C VAL A 47 44.91 5.08 -26.36
N SER A 48 44.86 5.15 -25.04
CA SER A 48 46.04 5.36 -24.19
C SER A 48 46.35 4.05 -23.47
N LEU A 49 47.54 3.50 -23.75
CA LEU A 49 48.07 2.31 -23.10
C LEU A 49 49.08 2.73 -22.04
N LEU A 50 48.85 2.31 -20.80
CA LEU A 50 49.66 2.70 -19.65
C LEU A 50 50.51 1.51 -19.21
N PHE A 51 51.81 1.74 -19.15
CA PHE A 51 52.83 0.73 -18.84
C PHE A 51 53.67 1.16 -17.64
N SER A 52 53.88 0.23 -16.70
CA SER A 52 54.83 0.36 -15.60
C SER A 52 55.57 -0.96 -15.47
N GLU A 53 56.90 -0.96 -15.60
CA GLU A 53 57.68 -2.20 -15.47
C GLU A 53 57.87 -2.53 -13.98
N ILE A 54 57.08 -3.47 -13.47
CA ILE A 54 57.06 -3.87 -12.06
C ILE A 54 57.80 -5.19 -11.80
N VAL A 55 58.15 -5.96 -12.84
CA VAL A 55 58.82 -7.27 -12.72
C VAL A 55 60.33 -7.11 -12.79
N PHE A 56 60.83 -6.31 -13.74
CA PHE A 56 62.27 -6.07 -13.95
C PHE A 56 62.75 -4.72 -13.39
N ALA A 57 62.12 -4.27 -12.31
CA ALA A 57 62.24 -2.92 -11.74
C ALA A 57 63.55 -2.67 -10.95
N LYS A 58 64.16 -3.68 -10.32
CA LYS A 58 65.36 -3.49 -9.47
C LYS A 58 66.66 -3.39 -10.28
N ASN A 59 67.53 -2.49 -9.83
CA ASN A 59 68.83 -2.15 -10.41
C ASN A 59 70.02 -2.76 -9.66
N ASP A 60 69.80 -3.73 -8.76
CA ASP A 60 70.81 -4.10 -7.76
C ASP A 60 71.72 -5.29 -8.10
N ASP A 61 71.78 -5.75 -9.36
CA ASP A 61 72.86 -6.66 -9.75
C ASP A 61 73.27 -6.49 -11.22
N TYR A 62 74.56 -6.18 -11.41
CA TYR A 62 75.25 -5.86 -12.66
C TYR A 62 75.30 -7.02 -13.70
N SER A 63 74.44 -8.04 -13.59
CA SER A 63 74.43 -9.21 -14.48
C SER A 63 73.05 -9.60 -15.03
N SER A 64 71.97 -8.83 -14.79
CA SER A 64 70.70 -9.07 -15.50
C SER A 64 70.08 -7.80 -16.08
N SER A 65 70.52 -7.46 -17.29
CA SER A 65 69.88 -6.49 -18.20
C SER A 65 68.54 -7.04 -18.74
N ALA A 66 67.62 -7.43 -17.85
CA ALA A 66 66.35 -8.02 -18.23
C ALA A 66 65.50 -6.99 -18.99
N LYS A 67 65.16 -7.30 -20.25
CA LYS A 67 64.33 -6.47 -21.12
C LYS A 67 63.07 -7.23 -21.51
N ARG A 68 61.93 -6.59 -21.36
CA ARG A 68 60.65 -7.04 -21.90
C ARG A 68 60.43 -6.32 -23.23
N VAL A 69 60.23 -7.08 -24.30
CA VAL A 69 60.06 -6.54 -25.66
C VAL A 69 58.86 -7.19 -26.31
N PHE A 70 57.87 -6.42 -26.71
CA PHE A 70 56.66 -6.91 -27.36
C PHE A 70 56.14 -5.94 -28.41
N ASP A 71 55.30 -6.43 -29.31
CA ASP A 71 54.65 -5.64 -30.35
C ASP A 71 53.27 -5.18 -29.86
N ILE A 72 52.87 -3.98 -30.26
CA ILE A 72 51.56 -3.38 -29.94
C ILE A 72 50.75 -3.30 -31.23
N TYR A 73 49.60 -3.97 -31.22
CA TYR A 73 48.62 -3.96 -32.29
C TYR A 73 47.32 -3.32 -31.82
N ILE A 74 46.71 -2.49 -32.65
CA ILE A 74 45.36 -1.95 -32.44
C ILE A 74 44.59 -2.13 -33.74
N GLN A 75 43.38 -2.69 -33.69
CA GLN A 75 42.59 -3.05 -34.88
C GLN A 75 43.39 -3.90 -35.90
N SER A 76 44.18 -4.87 -35.40
CA SER A 76 45.10 -5.70 -36.22
C SER A 76 46.21 -4.95 -36.97
N GLU A 77 46.35 -3.63 -36.77
CA GLU A 77 47.44 -2.83 -37.33
C GLU A 77 48.60 -2.76 -36.34
N LEU A 78 49.84 -2.96 -36.82
CA LEU A 78 51.05 -2.86 -36.00
C LEU A 78 51.34 -1.38 -35.68
N MET A 79 51.02 -0.97 -34.46
CA MET A 79 51.21 0.41 -34.00
C MET A 79 52.64 0.66 -33.55
N ARG A 80 53.27 -0.32 -32.90
CA ARG A 80 54.65 -0.20 -32.43
C ARG A 80 55.33 -1.56 -32.36
N LYS A 81 56.45 -1.69 -33.05
CA LYS A 81 57.29 -2.89 -33.05
C LYS A 81 58.38 -2.80 -31.97
N ASP A 82 58.73 -3.93 -31.38
CA ASP A 82 59.83 -4.09 -30.43
C ASP A 82 59.74 -3.10 -29.23
N PHE A 83 58.52 -2.87 -28.72
CA PHE A 83 58.29 -1.95 -27.62
C PHE A 83 58.90 -2.48 -26.32
N ASN A 84 59.79 -1.67 -25.74
CA ASN A 84 60.48 -1.97 -24.48
C ASN A 84 60.14 -0.92 -23.42
N ILE A 85 59.37 -1.33 -22.41
CA ILE A 85 58.89 -0.44 -21.33
C ILE A 85 60.08 0.25 -20.64
N LYS A 86 61.15 -0.48 -20.34
CA LYS A 86 62.30 0.03 -19.57
C LYS A 86 63.12 1.03 -20.38
N GLU A 87 63.19 0.89 -21.70
CA GLU A 87 63.89 1.83 -22.57
C GLU A 87 63.14 3.16 -22.69
N VAL A 88 61.81 3.10 -22.81
CA VAL A 88 60.98 4.31 -22.90
C VAL A 88 60.87 5.01 -21.53
N ALA A 89 60.89 4.26 -20.43
CA ALA A 89 60.81 4.80 -19.08
C ALA A 89 62.11 5.44 -18.57
N ARG A 90 63.27 5.31 -19.25
CA ARG A 90 64.57 5.89 -18.83
C ARG A 90 64.55 7.41 -18.58
N HIS A 91 63.54 8.10 -19.07
CA HIS A 91 63.38 9.56 -18.97
C HIS A 91 62.11 10.00 -18.21
N SER A 92 61.39 9.07 -17.56
CA SER A 92 60.10 9.33 -16.89
C SER A 92 60.01 8.59 -15.56
N ASN A 93 59.19 9.06 -14.62
CA ASN A 93 59.00 8.53 -13.26
C ASN A 93 58.38 7.11 -13.25
N ASN A 94 59.11 6.10 -13.75
CA ASN A 94 58.78 4.66 -13.85
C ASN A 94 57.50 4.29 -14.63
N VAL A 95 56.63 5.23 -14.96
CA VAL A 95 55.39 5.05 -15.73
C VAL A 95 55.53 5.65 -17.12
N THR A 96 55.04 4.93 -18.13
CA THR A 96 55.03 5.34 -19.53
C THR A 96 53.62 5.24 -20.10
N ILE A 97 53.13 6.32 -20.72
CA ILE A 97 51.84 6.36 -21.44
C ILE A 97 52.13 6.37 -22.94
N GLN A 98 51.45 5.52 -23.70
CA GLN A 98 51.50 5.47 -25.16
C GLN A 98 50.12 5.78 -25.72
N ASN A 99 50.01 6.87 -26.49
CA ASN A 99 48.76 7.30 -27.10
C ASN A 99 48.74 6.91 -28.57
N PHE A 100 47.65 6.28 -28.99
CA PHE A 100 47.40 5.86 -30.36
C PHE A 100 46.01 6.31 -30.78
N THR A 101 45.84 6.60 -32.07
CA THR A 101 44.51 6.84 -32.65
C THR A 101 44.02 5.57 -33.32
N ALA A 102 42.79 5.17 -33.03
CA ALA A 102 42.17 3.99 -33.63
C ALA A 102 40.79 4.36 -34.19
N SER A 103 40.50 3.91 -35.41
CA SER A 103 39.15 4.00 -35.97
C SER A 103 38.38 2.75 -35.61
N VAL A 104 37.21 2.92 -34.99
CA VAL A 104 36.31 1.81 -34.66
C VAL A 104 35.24 1.70 -35.74
N HIS A 105 35.25 0.55 -36.42
CA HIS A 105 34.21 0.08 -37.32
C HIS A 105 33.53 -1.13 -36.64
N ASP A 106 32.21 -1.30 -36.80
CA ASP A 106 31.44 -2.42 -36.24
C ASP A 106 31.38 -2.52 -34.70
N HIS A 107 31.42 -1.38 -34.01
CA HIS A 107 31.24 -1.29 -32.56
C HIS A 107 32.27 -2.07 -31.71
N LEU A 108 33.37 -2.52 -32.31
CA LEU A 108 34.40 -3.32 -31.67
C LEU A 108 35.79 -2.65 -31.77
N LEU A 109 36.47 -2.54 -30.64
CA LEU A 109 37.88 -2.16 -30.57
C LEU A 109 38.72 -3.34 -30.11
N GLU A 110 39.66 -3.79 -30.94
CA GLU A 110 40.66 -4.81 -30.56
C GLU A 110 42.01 -4.16 -30.26
N ILE A 111 42.63 -4.55 -29.14
CA ILE A 111 43.99 -4.19 -28.77
C ILE A 111 44.73 -5.50 -28.46
N GLU A 112 45.85 -5.74 -29.12
CA GLU A 112 46.70 -6.91 -28.89
C GLU A 112 48.13 -6.49 -28.55
N LEU A 113 48.66 -7.06 -27.47
CA LEU A 113 50.08 -6.99 -27.14
C LEU A 113 50.65 -8.38 -27.37
N PHE A 114 51.64 -8.50 -28.25
CA PHE A 114 52.13 -9.80 -28.69
C PHE A 114 53.64 -9.93 -28.47
N TRP A 115 54.07 -11.02 -27.84
CA TRP A 115 55.49 -11.32 -27.65
C TRP A 115 56.04 -12.16 -28.80
N ALA A 116 56.82 -11.52 -29.67
CA ALA A 116 57.43 -12.17 -30.84
C ALA A 116 58.75 -12.93 -30.54
N GLY A 117 58.96 -13.38 -29.30
CA GLY A 117 60.17 -14.13 -28.92
C GLY A 117 61.41 -13.28 -28.62
N LYS A 118 61.27 -11.98 -28.39
CA LYS A 118 62.39 -11.03 -28.16
C LYS A 118 62.46 -10.55 -26.71
N GLY A 119 63.66 -10.14 -26.28
CA GLY A 119 63.92 -9.71 -24.90
C GLY A 119 64.64 -10.78 -24.08
N SER A 120 64.58 -10.66 -22.75
CA SER A 120 65.31 -11.54 -21.84
C SER A 120 64.50 -12.77 -21.46
N LEU A 121 65.02 -13.94 -21.83
CA LEU A 121 64.49 -15.26 -21.49
C LEU A 121 65.04 -15.68 -20.11
N LEU A 122 64.33 -15.33 -19.04
CA LEU A 122 64.64 -15.78 -17.68
C LEU A 122 63.86 -17.07 -17.36
N ASN A 123 64.39 -17.91 -16.48
CA ASN A 123 63.69 -19.11 -16.02
C ASN A 123 63.07 -18.80 -14.65
N PRO A 124 61.74 -18.95 -14.43
CA PRO A 124 60.77 -19.66 -15.26
C PRO A 124 60.12 -18.80 -16.39
N PRO A 125 59.64 -19.44 -17.49
CA PRO A 125 59.24 -18.83 -18.77
C PRO A 125 58.00 -17.91 -18.73
N TYR A 126 57.46 -17.63 -17.53
CA TYR A 126 56.18 -16.93 -17.39
C TYR A 126 56.30 -15.41 -17.41
N PHE A 127 57.52 -14.88 -17.32
CA PHE A 127 57.76 -13.47 -17.03
C PHE A 127 58.24 -12.63 -18.22
N HIS A 128 58.27 -13.15 -19.46
CA HIS A 128 58.86 -12.46 -20.64
C HIS A 128 57.87 -11.74 -21.54
N GLY A 129 56.59 -12.12 -21.52
CA GLY A 129 55.61 -11.62 -22.49
C GLY A 129 55.08 -10.21 -22.18
N PRO A 130 54.03 -9.73 -22.85
CA PRO A 130 53.52 -8.37 -22.64
C PRO A 130 53.03 -8.12 -21.22
N LEU A 131 53.27 -6.89 -20.74
CA LEU A 131 52.79 -6.37 -19.46
C LEU A 131 52.06 -5.05 -19.70
N ILE A 132 50.89 -4.84 -19.08
CA ILE A 132 50.14 -3.59 -19.15
C ILE A 132 49.43 -3.30 -17.83
N SER A 133 49.44 -2.03 -17.40
CA SER A 133 48.82 -1.58 -16.15
C SER A 133 47.37 -1.14 -16.37
N ALA A 134 47.13 -0.28 -17.37
CA ALA A 134 45.79 0.21 -17.66
C ALA A 134 45.60 0.58 -19.14
N ILE A 135 44.33 0.62 -19.57
CA ILE A 135 43.90 1.04 -20.90
C ILE A 135 42.83 2.11 -20.72
N SER A 136 42.96 3.23 -21.41
CA SER A 136 41.93 4.26 -21.51
C SER A 136 41.54 4.44 -22.97
N VAL A 137 40.23 4.56 -23.25
CA VAL A 137 39.70 4.73 -24.60
C VAL A 137 38.73 5.90 -24.57
N THR A 138 39.05 6.97 -25.31
CA THR A 138 38.27 8.21 -25.32
C THR A 138 37.81 8.57 -26.73
N PRO A 139 36.51 8.88 -26.95
CA PRO A 139 36.02 9.25 -28.28
C PRO A 139 36.51 10.64 -28.68
N ASN A 140 36.98 10.78 -29.92
CA ASN A 140 37.40 12.07 -30.48
C ASN A 140 36.22 12.86 -31.09
N PHE A 141 34.99 12.47 -30.80
CA PHE A 141 33.76 13.10 -31.30
C PHE A 141 32.79 13.43 -30.16
N GLY A 142 32.00 14.49 -30.36
CA GLY A 142 31.01 14.92 -29.39
C GLY A 142 29.89 13.89 -29.22
N VAL A 143 29.76 13.32 -28.03
CA VAL A 143 28.61 12.47 -27.67
C VAL A 143 27.43 13.38 -27.32
N SER A 144 26.64 13.77 -28.32
CA SER A 144 25.39 14.51 -28.06
C SER A 144 24.43 13.60 -27.29
N ARG A 145 24.13 13.99 -26.04
CA ARG A 145 22.99 13.46 -25.28
C ARG A 145 21.80 14.34 -25.57
N SER A 146 20.80 13.83 -26.28
CA SER A 146 19.51 14.51 -26.42
C SER A 146 18.84 14.59 -25.04
N ARG A 147 18.99 15.73 -24.36
CA ARG A 147 18.18 16.03 -23.17
C ARG A 147 16.81 16.52 -23.64
N LEU A 148 15.75 15.91 -23.15
CA LEU A 148 14.39 16.43 -23.28
C LEU A 148 14.36 17.88 -22.80
N SER A 149 13.66 18.75 -23.55
CA SER A 149 13.57 20.16 -23.20
C SER A 149 12.82 20.32 -21.86
N LYS A 150 13.19 21.33 -21.08
CA LYS A 150 12.51 21.65 -19.81
C LYS A 150 11.00 21.86 -20.02
N ILE A 151 10.61 22.42 -21.17
CA ILE A 151 9.21 22.64 -21.55
C ILE A 151 8.50 21.30 -21.82
N GLY A 152 9.19 20.36 -22.48
CA GLY A 152 8.66 19.01 -22.72
C GLY A 152 8.36 18.26 -21.43
N ILE A 153 9.22 18.40 -20.42
CA ILE A 153 9.00 17.78 -19.10
C ILE A 153 7.75 18.38 -18.43
N VAL A 154 7.59 19.69 -18.43
CA VAL A 154 6.42 20.36 -17.83
C VAL A 154 5.12 19.95 -18.53
N ALA A 155 5.11 19.85 -19.86
CA ALA A 155 3.94 19.43 -20.63
C ALA A 155 3.49 18.00 -20.29
N ILE A 156 4.45 17.06 -20.14
CA ILE A 156 4.15 15.67 -19.77
C ILE A 156 3.52 15.60 -18.37
N VAL A 157 4.07 16.34 -17.40
CA VAL A 157 3.56 16.37 -16.02
C VAL A 157 2.14 16.92 -15.99
N LEU A 158 1.87 18.04 -16.66
CA LEU A 158 0.53 18.63 -16.72
C LEU A 158 -0.48 17.70 -17.42
N GLY A 159 -0.07 17.04 -18.51
CA GLY A 159 -0.91 16.08 -19.21
C GLY A 159 -1.28 14.87 -18.33
N ALA A 160 -0.32 14.32 -17.58
CA ALA A 160 -0.55 13.20 -16.67
C ALA A 160 -1.51 13.56 -15.53
N VAL A 161 -1.37 14.76 -14.95
CA VAL A 161 -2.27 15.25 -13.90
C VAL A 161 -3.69 15.42 -14.43
N LEU A 162 -3.86 16.02 -15.62
CA LEU A 162 -5.17 16.20 -16.24
C LEU A 162 -5.84 14.85 -16.55
N ALA A 163 -5.08 13.89 -17.08
CA ALA A 163 -5.57 12.55 -17.35
C ALA A 163 -6.06 11.85 -16.08
N LEU A 164 -5.34 11.99 -14.96
CA LEU A 164 -5.75 11.43 -13.67
C LEU A 164 -7.07 12.05 -13.18
N ILE A 165 -7.22 13.38 -13.27
CA ILE A 165 -8.45 14.07 -12.87
C ILE A 165 -9.64 13.60 -13.72
N LEU A 166 -9.47 13.50 -15.04
CA LEU A 166 -10.51 13.01 -15.95
C LEU A 166 -10.87 11.56 -15.67
N PHE A 167 -9.88 10.70 -15.36
CA PHE A 167 -10.12 9.31 -14.99
C PHE A 167 -10.92 9.21 -13.68
N LEU A 168 -10.58 9.98 -12.65
CA LEU A 168 -11.33 10.03 -11.39
C LEU A 168 -12.76 10.56 -11.60
N ALA A 169 -12.94 11.59 -12.44
CA ALA A 169 -14.27 12.11 -12.79
C ALA A 169 -15.10 11.08 -13.57
N LEU A 170 -14.48 10.32 -14.48
CA LEU A 170 -15.13 9.23 -15.21
C LEU A 170 -15.54 8.09 -14.26
N MET A 171 -14.64 7.68 -13.35
CA MET A 171 -14.93 6.69 -12.30
C MET A 171 -16.10 7.13 -11.40
N TRP A 172 -16.17 8.43 -11.09
CA TRP A 172 -17.29 8.99 -10.33
C TRP A 172 -18.60 8.97 -11.13
N ARG A 173 -18.55 9.34 -12.43
CA ARG A 173 -19.72 9.34 -13.33
C ARG A 173 -20.24 7.93 -13.62
N LEU A 174 -19.35 6.96 -13.79
CA LEU A 174 -19.67 5.53 -13.94
C LEU A 174 -20.14 4.87 -12.64
N GLY A 175 -20.08 5.59 -11.50
CA GLY A 175 -20.55 5.11 -10.21
C GLY A 175 -19.64 4.06 -9.57
N TRP A 176 -18.37 3.99 -9.98
CA TRP A 176 -17.34 3.16 -9.34
C TRP A 176 -16.81 3.82 -8.06
N ILE A 177 -16.87 5.15 -8.00
CA ILE A 177 -16.54 5.94 -6.81
C ILE A 177 -17.85 6.44 -6.18
N GLY A 178 -18.32 5.76 -5.14
CA GLY A 178 -19.51 6.11 -4.37
C GLY A 178 -20.47 4.93 -4.19
N ASP A 179 -21.19 4.91 -3.07
CA ASP A 179 -22.12 3.84 -2.73
C ASP A 179 -23.32 3.78 -3.69
N ARG A 180 -23.16 3.03 -4.80
CA ARG A 180 -24.25 2.69 -5.72
C ARG A 180 -25.39 1.95 -5.01
N GLU A 181 -25.04 1.13 -4.02
CA GLU A 181 -25.98 0.40 -3.15
C GLU A 181 -26.96 1.35 -2.45
N LEU A 182 -26.48 2.46 -1.89
CA LEU A 182 -27.36 3.44 -1.22
C LEU A 182 -28.38 4.07 -2.17
N ARG A 183 -28.08 4.15 -3.47
CA ARG A 183 -28.97 4.75 -4.47
C ARG A 183 -29.99 3.76 -5.05
N VAL A 184 -29.68 2.46 -5.00
CA VAL A 184 -30.49 1.41 -5.64
C VAL A 184 -31.36 0.67 -4.63
N THR A 185 -30.84 0.40 -3.44
CA THR A 185 -31.62 -0.30 -2.41
C THR A 185 -32.67 0.63 -1.81
N THR A 186 -33.89 0.13 -1.74
CA THR A 186 -35.03 0.83 -1.15
C THR A 186 -35.56 0.09 0.06
N VAL A 187 -36.12 0.84 1.00
CA VAL A 187 -36.91 0.36 2.14
C VAL A 187 -38.35 0.82 1.98
N ASN A 188 -39.32 0.00 2.37
CA ASN A 188 -40.74 0.33 2.32
C ASN A 188 -41.21 0.81 3.70
N LEU A 189 -41.58 2.08 3.79
CA LEU A 189 -42.04 2.70 5.02
C LEU A 189 -43.49 3.14 4.85
N ARG A 190 -44.42 2.37 5.43
CA ARG A 190 -45.88 2.61 5.37
C ARG A 190 -46.39 2.74 3.93
N GLY A 191 -45.98 1.83 3.04
CA GLY A 191 -46.43 1.79 1.64
C GLY A 191 -45.68 2.75 0.69
N LYS A 192 -44.70 3.50 1.19
CA LYS A 192 -43.84 4.38 0.39
C LYS A 192 -42.41 3.87 0.37
N SER A 193 -41.82 3.77 -0.82
CA SER A 193 -40.44 3.31 -0.99
C SER A 193 -39.45 4.47 -0.92
N TYR A 194 -38.42 4.33 -0.09
CA TYR A 194 -37.33 5.31 0.06
C TYR A 194 -35.99 4.63 -0.21
N THR A 195 -35.13 5.29 -0.97
CA THR A 195 -33.74 4.84 -1.12
C THR A 195 -32.98 4.99 0.20
N LEU A 196 -31.99 4.13 0.45
CA LEU A 196 -31.13 4.29 1.63
C LEU A 196 -30.37 5.62 1.63
N LYS A 197 -30.10 6.20 0.45
CA LYS A 197 -29.57 7.56 0.32
C LYS A 197 -30.54 8.59 0.90
N GLN A 198 -31.84 8.48 0.63
CA GLN A 198 -32.83 9.37 1.23
C GLN A 198 -32.89 9.18 2.74
N VAL A 199 -32.85 7.95 3.25
CA VAL A 199 -32.79 7.68 4.70
C VAL A 199 -31.54 8.30 5.32
N LYS A 200 -30.37 8.15 4.70
CA LYS A 200 -29.11 8.76 5.15
C LYS A 200 -29.17 10.28 5.14
N VAL A 201 -29.76 10.90 4.12
CA VAL A 201 -29.93 12.36 4.07
C VAL A 201 -30.91 12.82 5.14
N ALA A 202 -32.00 12.08 5.36
CA ALA A 202 -33.00 12.37 6.39
C ALA A 202 -32.44 12.32 7.82
N THR A 203 -31.41 11.49 8.07
CA THR A 203 -30.64 11.50 9.34
C THR A 203 -29.53 12.55 9.38
N ARG A 204 -29.45 13.45 8.39
CA ARG A 204 -28.36 14.42 8.18
C ARG A 204 -27.00 13.74 8.11
N ASN A 205 -26.90 12.65 7.36
CA ASN A 205 -25.74 11.77 7.27
C ASN A 205 -25.34 11.16 8.62
N PHE A 206 -26.31 10.68 9.39
CA PHE A 206 -26.11 10.16 10.75
C PHE A 206 -25.40 11.17 11.66
N SER A 207 -25.85 12.43 11.60
CA SER A 207 -25.26 13.50 12.42
C SER A 207 -25.55 13.24 13.90
N PRO A 208 -24.58 13.50 14.81
CA PRO A 208 -24.81 13.49 16.25
C PRO A 208 -25.98 14.38 16.69
N ARG A 209 -26.30 15.43 15.92
CA ARG A 209 -27.42 16.34 16.19
C ARG A 209 -28.80 15.67 16.05
N ASN A 210 -28.89 14.58 15.29
CA ASN A 210 -30.13 13.83 15.11
C ASN A 210 -30.21 12.60 16.02
N VAL A 211 -29.24 12.40 16.92
CA VAL A 211 -29.28 11.27 17.87
C VAL A 211 -30.39 11.49 18.88
N ILE A 212 -31.29 10.50 18.98
CA ILE A 212 -32.41 10.49 19.92
C ILE A 212 -32.27 9.38 20.97
N GLY A 213 -31.29 8.50 20.82
CA GLY A 213 -30.94 7.48 21.80
C GLY A 213 -29.64 6.78 21.41
N SER A 214 -28.90 6.32 22.40
CA SER A 214 -27.69 5.52 22.21
C SER A 214 -27.64 4.43 23.26
N GLY A 215 -27.25 3.24 22.88
CA GLY A 215 -27.10 2.13 23.81
C GLY A 215 -26.13 1.09 23.28
N ARG A 216 -26.02 -0.02 24.02
CA ARG A 216 -25.12 -1.14 23.72
C ARG A 216 -25.22 -1.63 22.27
N PHE A 217 -26.44 -1.65 21.73
CA PHE A 217 -26.72 -2.23 20.42
C PHE A 217 -26.61 -1.23 19.27
N GLY A 218 -26.27 0.03 19.54
CA GLY A 218 -26.09 1.05 18.53
C GLY A 218 -26.76 2.37 18.86
N THR A 219 -26.89 3.21 17.83
CA THR A 219 -27.35 4.60 17.95
C THR A 219 -28.64 4.78 17.17
N VAL A 220 -29.62 5.47 17.75
CA VAL A 220 -30.91 5.77 17.16
C VAL A 220 -30.91 7.23 16.70
N TYR A 221 -31.24 7.43 15.43
CA TYR A 221 -31.31 8.74 14.78
C TYR A 221 -32.73 9.08 14.40
N LYS A 222 -33.14 10.33 14.61
CA LYS A 222 -34.33 10.91 13.98
C LYS A 222 -34.06 11.10 12.49
N ALA A 223 -34.97 10.59 11.65
CA ALA A 223 -34.94 10.79 10.21
C ALA A 223 -36.21 11.51 9.75
N GLU A 224 -36.04 12.69 9.16
CA GLU A 224 -37.13 13.49 8.60
C GLU A 224 -37.22 13.22 7.09
N LEU A 225 -38.13 12.33 6.70
CA LEU A 225 -38.45 12.04 5.30
C LEU A 225 -39.54 13.03 4.82
N PRO A 226 -39.71 13.23 3.50
CA PRO A 226 -40.67 14.19 2.95
C PRO A 226 -42.09 14.07 3.51
N ASP A 227 -42.56 12.85 3.78
CA ASP A 227 -43.94 12.57 4.18
C ASP A 227 -44.10 12.06 5.62
N GLN A 228 -43.00 11.73 6.30
CA GLN A 228 -43.05 11.09 7.61
C GLN A 228 -41.75 11.25 8.38
N THR A 229 -41.83 11.21 9.70
CA THR A 229 -40.65 11.11 10.56
C THR A 229 -40.52 9.67 11.07
N VAL A 230 -39.32 9.11 11.01
CA VAL A 230 -39.02 7.75 11.48
C VAL A 230 -37.81 7.74 12.41
N ALA A 231 -37.70 6.70 13.22
CA ALA A 231 -36.53 6.44 14.06
C ALA A 231 -35.66 5.37 13.40
N VAL A 232 -34.40 5.70 13.10
CA VAL A 232 -33.44 4.82 12.44
C VAL A 232 -32.40 4.36 13.45
N LYS A 233 -32.48 3.11 13.89
CA LYS A 233 -31.48 2.47 14.76
C LYS A 233 -30.36 1.89 13.90
N MET A 234 -29.20 2.53 13.95
CA MET A 234 -27.97 2.06 13.34
C MET A 234 -27.22 1.16 14.32
N LEU A 235 -27.06 -0.11 13.96
CA LEU A 235 -26.44 -1.11 14.82
C LEU A 235 -24.91 -1.03 14.76
N SER A 236 -24.25 -1.31 15.88
CA SER A 236 -22.78 -1.28 15.97
C SER A 236 -22.13 -2.51 15.32
N SER A 237 -20.84 -2.44 15.00
CA SER A 237 -20.09 -3.58 14.42
C SER A 237 -20.02 -4.80 15.35
N GLN A 238 -20.00 -4.60 16.67
CA GLN A 238 -20.10 -5.69 17.66
C GLN A 238 -21.48 -6.38 17.60
N SER A 239 -22.50 -5.64 17.19
CA SER A 239 -23.86 -6.13 16.98
C SER A 239 -24.07 -6.73 15.57
N LYS A 240 -23.01 -6.93 14.77
CA LYS A 240 -23.12 -7.56 13.44
C LYS A 240 -23.31 -9.08 13.52
N GLN A 241 -22.56 -9.76 14.39
CA GLN A 241 -22.77 -11.18 14.72
C GLN A 241 -24.21 -11.43 15.22
N VAL A 242 -24.72 -10.45 15.98
CA VAL A 242 -26.07 -10.43 16.50
C VAL A 242 -27.13 -10.37 15.40
N ILE A 243 -26.90 -9.67 14.29
CA ILE A 243 -27.88 -9.61 13.18
C ILE A 243 -27.94 -10.93 12.41
N ASP A 244 -26.79 -11.56 12.16
CA ASP A 244 -26.73 -12.85 11.48
C ASP A 244 -27.45 -13.94 12.29
N GLN A 245 -27.48 -13.81 13.62
CA GLN A 245 -28.21 -14.70 14.53
C GLN A 245 -29.70 -14.35 14.67
N ILE A 246 -30.13 -13.12 14.39
CA ILE A 246 -31.49 -12.59 14.64
C ILE A 246 -32.27 -12.33 13.35
N GLY A 247 -31.71 -12.58 12.16
CA GLY A 247 -32.37 -12.33 10.87
C GLY A 247 -33.83 -12.82 10.80
N THR A 248 -34.12 -14.00 11.37
CA THR A 248 -35.48 -14.57 11.46
C THR A 248 -36.39 -13.82 12.45
N GLU A 249 -35.84 -13.28 13.54
CA GLU A 249 -36.61 -12.57 14.57
C GLU A 249 -36.88 -11.11 14.20
N VAL A 250 -35.97 -10.45 13.46
CA VAL A 250 -36.24 -9.13 12.87
C VAL A 250 -37.43 -9.23 11.91
N TYR A 251 -37.49 -10.30 11.11
CA TYR A 251 -38.64 -10.54 10.23
C TYR A 251 -39.94 -10.75 11.02
N ALA A 252 -39.89 -11.43 12.17
CA ALA A 252 -41.04 -11.60 13.05
C ALA A 252 -41.54 -10.28 13.68
N LEU A 253 -40.76 -9.19 13.67
CA LEU A 253 -41.24 -7.87 14.10
C LEU A 253 -42.20 -7.24 13.10
N THR A 254 -42.08 -7.58 11.81
CA THR A 254 -42.96 -7.00 10.76
C THR A 254 -44.42 -7.42 10.92
N THR A 255 -44.69 -8.54 11.60
CA THR A 255 -46.03 -9.04 11.84
C THR A 255 -46.67 -8.49 13.12
N LEU A 256 -45.87 -7.84 14.00
CA LEU A 256 -46.37 -7.27 15.24
C LEU A 256 -47.04 -5.92 14.96
N LYS A 257 -48.37 -5.89 15.08
CA LYS A 257 -49.17 -4.66 14.93
C LYS A 257 -50.11 -4.51 16.10
N HIS A 258 -49.82 -3.54 16.96
CA HIS A 258 -50.63 -3.26 18.15
C HIS A 258 -50.45 -1.80 18.59
N GLU A 259 -51.50 -1.17 19.13
CA GLU A 259 -51.50 0.24 19.55
C GLU A 259 -50.44 0.58 20.62
N ASN A 260 -50.06 -0.40 21.44
CA ASN A 260 -49.07 -0.26 22.50
C ASN A 260 -47.73 -0.99 22.23
N ILE A 261 -47.43 -1.31 20.98
CA ILE A 261 -46.13 -1.83 20.54
C ILE A 261 -45.56 -0.87 19.50
N VAL A 262 -44.28 -0.51 19.62
CA VAL A 262 -43.62 0.34 18.64
C VAL A 262 -43.52 -0.41 17.31
N GLU A 263 -44.10 0.19 16.27
CA GLU A 263 -44.16 -0.36 14.93
C GLU A 263 -42.76 -0.44 14.32
N PHE A 264 -42.34 -1.65 13.98
CA PHE A 264 -41.20 -1.88 13.10
C PHE A 264 -41.66 -1.71 11.64
N LEU A 265 -41.00 -0.81 10.91
CA LEU A 265 -41.39 -0.46 9.55
C LEU A 265 -40.61 -1.30 8.54
N ASP A 266 -39.28 -1.26 8.62
CA ASP A 266 -38.41 -2.01 7.72
C ASP A 266 -36.98 -2.09 8.27
N GLY A 267 -36.14 -2.93 7.66
CA GLY A 267 -34.73 -3.08 8.00
C GLY A 267 -33.84 -3.23 6.78
N TYR A 268 -32.56 -2.89 6.95
CA TYR A 268 -31.52 -3.13 5.96
C TYR A 268 -30.27 -3.65 6.63
N SER A 269 -29.74 -4.77 6.13
CA SER A 269 -28.48 -5.34 6.58
C SER A 269 -27.66 -5.75 5.37
N LYS A 270 -26.54 -5.06 5.14
CA LYS A 270 -25.54 -5.48 4.14
C LYS A 270 -24.19 -4.83 4.44
N LYS A 271 -23.12 -5.63 4.31
CA LYS A 271 -21.74 -5.21 4.61
C LYS A 271 -21.63 -4.64 6.03
N ASP A 272 -21.38 -3.34 6.17
CA ASP A 272 -21.15 -2.66 7.44
C ASP A 272 -22.27 -1.67 7.79
N LEU A 273 -23.35 -1.66 7.01
CA LEU A 273 -24.51 -0.82 7.26
C LEU A 273 -25.70 -1.68 7.67
N ASN A 274 -26.10 -1.52 8.93
CA ASN A 274 -27.15 -2.28 9.58
C ASN A 274 -28.16 -1.31 10.21
N LEU A 275 -29.35 -1.26 9.64
CA LEU A 275 -30.40 -0.30 9.97
C LEU A 275 -31.68 -1.03 10.32
N LEU A 276 -32.30 -0.63 11.43
CA LEU A 276 -33.68 -0.97 11.79
C LEU A 276 -34.48 0.33 11.84
N ILE A 277 -35.62 0.38 11.17
CA ILE A 277 -36.43 1.58 11.01
C ILE A 277 -37.77 1.36 11.72
N TYR A 278 -38.10 2.27 12.63
CA TYR A 278 -39.30 2.24 13.45
C TYR A 278 -40.11 3.53 13.26
N GLU A 279 -41.37 3.51 13.69
CA GLU A 279 -42.11 4.76 13.88
C GLU A 279 -41.39 5.68 14.88
N TYR A 280 -41.51 6.99 14.65
CA TYR A 280 -40.94 7.99 15.55
C TYR A 280 -41.89 8.28 16.72
N MET A 281 -41.33 8.38 17.93
CA MET A 281 -42.09 8.61 19.16
C MET A 281 -41.75 10.01 19.69
N GLU A 282 -42.68 10.96 19.56
CA GLU A 282 -42.42 12.40 19.69
C GLU A 282 -42.01 12.83 21.11
N LYS A 283 -42.49 12.11 22.13
CA LYS A 283 -42.21 12.41 23.54
C LYS A 283 -41.05 11.60 24.10
N GLY A 284 -40.42 10.76 23.27
CA GLY A 284 -39.25 9.96 23.66
C GLY A 284 -39.57 8.87 24.67
N SER A 285 -38.59 8.51 25.50
CA SER A 285 -38.74 7.46 26.50
C SER A 285 -39.46 7.94 27.76
N LEU A 286 -40.17 7.03 28.42
CA LEU A 286 -40.78 7.24 29.73
C LEU A 286 -39.72 7.58 30.78
N GLU A 287 -38.52 7.00 30.67
CA GLU A 287 -37.37 7.35 31.51
C GLU A 287 -37.07 8.85 31.47
N ARG A 288 -36.98 9.43 30.27
CA ARG A 288 -36.75 10.87 30.10
C ARG A 288 -37.93 11.67 30.67
N ALA A 289 -39.16 11.23 30.42
CA ALA A 289 -40.35 11.91 30.94
C ALA A 289 -40.46 11.88 32.47
N LEU A 290 -39.91 10.86 33.14
CA LEU A 290 -39.97 10.70 34.60
C LEU A 290 -38.78 11.33 35.33
N PHE A 291 -37.57 11.24 34.75
CA PHE A 291 -36.33 11.51 35.48
C PHE A 291 -35.49 12.65 34.92
N ASP A 292 -35.73 13.10 33.68
CA ASP A 292 -35.00 14.25 33.13
C ASP A 292 -35.63 15.56 33.62
N ALA A 293 -34.87 16.32 34.42
CA ALA A 293 -35.28 17.63 34.92
C ALA A 293 -35.58 18.64 33.80
N ASN A 294 -35.00 18.46 32.61
CA ASN A 294 -35.22 19.29 31.43
C ASN A 294 -36.33 18.75 30.52
N SER A 295 -37.04 17.70 30.92
CA SER A 295 -38.18 17.18 30.17
C SER A 295 -39.33 18.20 30.14
N SER A 296 -39.79 18.54 28.95
CA SER A 296 -41.03 19.32 28.77
C SER A 296 -42.30 18.49 28.95
N THR A 297 -42.16 17.15 29.04
CA THR A 297 -43.28 16.23 29.25
C THR A 297 -43.60 16.15 30.73
N ARG A 298 -44.78 16.67 31.12
CA ARG A 298 -45.31 16.52 32.47
C ARG A 298 -46.33 15.38 32.50
N LEU A 299 -46.10 14.41 33.39
CA LEU A 299 -46.99 13.27 33.58
C LEU A 299 -47.82 13.48 34.85
N ASP A 300 -49.04 13.95 34.67
CA ASP A 300 -50.05 13.96 35.74
C ASP A 300 -50.50 12.54 36.09
N TRP A 301 -51.24 12.40 37.19
CA TRP A 301 -51.68 11.09 37.66
C TRP A 301 -52.54 10.34 36.62
N PRO A 302 -53.55 10.97 35.98
CA PRO A 302 -54.31 10.32 34.92
C PRO A 302 -53.44 9.83 33.75
N ALA A 303 -52.44 10.60 33.29
CA ALA A 303 -51.53 10.18 32.24
C ALA A 303 -50.71 8.95 32.66
N ARG A 304 -50.21 8.91 33.90
CA ARG A 304 -49.47 7.76 34.43
C ARG A 304 -50.31 6.48 34.44
N VAL A 305 -51.58 6.58 34.86
CA VAL A 305 -52.51 5.44 34.82
C VAL A 305 -52.76 4.96 33.38
N ARG A 306 -52.95 5.88 32.42
CA ARG A 306 -53.08 5.53 30.99
C ARG A 306 -51.83 4.85 30.45
N ILE A 307 -50.64 5.34 30.83
CA ILE A 307 -49.35 4.75 30.45
C ILE A 307 -49.23 3.33 31.00
N CYS A 308 -49.50 3.10 32.30
CA CYS A 308 -49.47 1.77 32.89
C CYS A 308 -50.44 0.80 32.19
N HIS A 309 -51.65 1.27 31.89
CA HIS A 309 -52.63 0.48 31.16
C HIS A 309 -52.16 0.14 29.74
N GLY A 310 -51.58 1.09 29.01
CA GLY A 310 -50.99 0.85 27.69
C GLY A 310 -49.85 -0.16 27.71
N ILE A 311 -48.95 -0.07 28.70
CA ILE A 311 -47.88 -1.06 28.90
C ILE A 311 -48.48 -2.45 29.12
N ALA A 312 -49.48 -2.58 30.00
CA ALA A 312 -50.14 -3.85 30.28
C ALA A 312 -50.81 -4.45 29.04
N LYS A 313 -51.50 -3.63 28.24
CA LYS A 313 -52.07 -4.05 26.95
C LYS A 313 -51.00 -4.54 25.97
N GLY A 314 -49.90 -3.81 25.82
CA GLY A 314 -48.79 -4.21 24.96
C GLY A 314 -48.18 -5.53 25.39
N LEU A 315 -47.96 -5.73 26.69
CA LEU A 315 -47.45 -6.99 27.24
C LEU A 315 -48.42 -8.15 27.07
N LYS A 316 -49.72 -7.93 27.34
CA LYS A 316 -50.76 -8.93 27.09
C LYS A 316 -50.76 -9.34 25.62
N TYR A 317 -50.67 -8.38 24.69
CA TYR A 317 -50.58 -8.70 23.28
C TYR A 317 -49.40 -9.61 22.95
N LEU A 318 -48.21 -9.30 23.47
CA LEU A 318 -47.02 -10.13 23.26
C LEU A 318 -47.15 -11.54 23.85
N HIS A 319 -47.77 -11.67 25.02
CA HIS A 319 -47.89 -12.93 25.76
C HIS A 319 -49.07 -13.80 25.33
N GLU A 320 -50.18 -13.20 24.91
CA GLU A 320 -51.49 -13.86 24.78
C GLU A 320 -52.18 -13.57 23.44
N ASP A 321 -52.20 -12.33 22.96
CA ASP A 321 -53.06 -11.98 21.81
C ASP A 321 -52.31 -12.02 20.45
N ASN A 322 -50.97 -12.14 20.45
CA ASN A 322 -50.20 -12.25 19.20
C ASN A 322 -50.52 -13.58 18.48
N PRO A 323 -51.04 -13.53 17.25
CA PRO A 323 -51.40 -14.72 16.49
C PRO A 323 -50.17 -15.50 15.99
N SER A 324 -49.01 -14.85 15.83
CA SER A 324 -47.83 -15.51 15.26
C SER A 324 -47.05 -16.35 16.28
N ARG A 325 -46.77 -15.81 17.47
CA ARG A 325 -46.03 -16.50 18.56
C ARG A 325 -46.13 -15.76 19.88
N LYS A 326 -45.99 -16.46 21.01
CA LYS A 326 -45.86 -15.77 22.31
C LYS A 326 -44.43 -15.26 22.48
N ILE A 327 -44.29 -14.01 22.92
CA ILE A 327 -43.00 -13.32 23.02
C ILE A 327 -42.84 -12.78 24.44
N VAL A 328 -41.85 -13.28 25.18
CA VAL A 328 -41.46 -12.67 26.46
C VAL A 328 -40.45 -11.55 26.17
N HIS A 329 -40.77 -10.32 26.56
CA HIS A 329 -39.92 -9.15 26.25
C HIS A 329 -38.57 -9.15 26.98
N ARG A 330 -38.54 -9.60 28.25
CA ARG A 330 -37.33 -9.74 29.11
C ARG A 330 -36.54 -8.47 29.45
N ASN A 331 -36.89 -7.31 28.88
CA ASN A 331 -36.17 -6.04 29.07
C ASN A 331 -37.15 -4.87 29.27
N ILE A 332 -38.16 -5.08 30.11
CA ILE A 332 -39.12 -4.03 30.44
C ILE A 332 -38.51 -3.09 31.47
N LYS A 333 -38.34 -1.84 31.05
CA LYS A 333 -37.80 -0.74 31.85
C LYS A 333 -38.25 0.60 31.28
N PRO A 334 -38.21 1.70 32.04
CA PRO A 334 -38.68 3.01 31.56
C PRO A 334 -37.99 3.50 30.27
N SER A 335 -36.74 3.12 30.00
CA SER A 335 -36.04 3.51 28.78
C SER A 335 -36.60 2.85 27.50
N ASN A 336 -37.30 1.72 27.66
CA ASN A 336 -37.87 0.92 26.56
C ASN A 336 -39.39 1.08 26.43
N ILE A 337 -39.99 1.95 27.24
CA ILE A 337 -41.35 2.43 27.05
C ILE A 337 -41.25 3.79 26.37
N LEU A 338 -41.76 3.90 25.14
CA LEU A 338 -41.78 5.15 24.38
C LEU A 338 -43.17 5.79 24.41
N LEU A 339 -43.21 7.11 24.32
CA LEU A 339 -44.43 7.90 24.38
C LEU A 339 -44.64 8.64 23.05
N ASP A 340 -45.84 8.48 22.49
CA ASP A 340 -46.24 9.23 21.28
C ASP A 340 -46.62 10.68 21.64
N GLY A 341 -46.98 11.48 20.64
CA GLY A 341 -47.42 12.86 20.81
C GLY A 341 -48.58 13.05 21.80
N ASN A 342 -49.41 12.02 22.00
CA ASN A 342 -50.59 12.01 22.88
C ASN A 342 -50.32 11.37 24.24
N LEU A 343 -49.07 11.04 24.56
CA LEU A 343 -48.64 10.32 25.78
C LEU A 343 -49.20 8.90 25.88
N ASN A 344 -49.53 8.26 24.75
CA ASN A 344 -49.80 6.83 24.74
C ASN A 344 -48.48 6.06 24.81
N ALA A 345 -48.45 5.04 25.66
CA ALA A 345 -47.28 4.21 25.85
C ALA A 345 -47.18 3.11 24.79
N LYS A 346 -45.99 2.95 24.21
CA LYS A 346 -45.64 1.84 23.33
C LYS A 346 -44.38 1.14 23.81
N VAL A 347 -44.43 -0.18 23.86
CA VAL A 347 -43.29 -1.04 24.24
C VAL A 347 -42.34 -1.18 23.05
N SER A 348 -41.03 -1.01 23.29
CA SER A 348 -39.97 -0.96 22.26
C SER A 348 -38.81 -1.92 22.58
N ASP A 349 -37.86 -2.06 21.65
CA ASP A 349 -36.64 -2.90 21.82
C ASP A 349 -36.92 -4.41 21.88
N LEU A 350 -37.92 -4.87 21.10
CA LEU A 350 -38.31 -6.28 20.96
C LEU A 350 -37.32 -7.11 20.14
N GLY A 351 -36.57 -6.47 19.23
CA GLY A 351 -35.71 -7.14 18.24
C GLY A 351 -34.45 -7.81 18.81
N LEU A 352 -34.29 -7.85 20.14
CA LEU A 352 -33.10 -8.38 20.81
C LEU A 352 -33.46 -9.28 22.01
N ALA A 353 -34.73 -9.65 22.17
CA ALA A 353 -35.24 -10.39 23.34
C ALA A 353 -34.50 -11.74 23.59
N LYS A 354 -33.99 -12.37 22.52
CA LYS A 354 -33.22 -13.62 22.60
C LYS A 354 -31.74 -13.43 22.94
N LEU A 355 -31.12 -12.27 22.67
CA LEU A 355 -29.74 -12.01 23.08
C LEU A 355 -29.59 -11.90 24.59
N TYR A 356 -30.64 -11.44 25.26
CA TYR A 356 -30.69 -11.44 26.73
C TYR A 356 -30.73 -12.86 27.31
N ASP A 357 -30.96 -13.90 26.50
CA ASP A 357 -30.89 -15.32 26.89
C ASP A 357 -29.43 -15.82 27.00
N GLU A 358 -28.53 -15.34 26.13
CA GLU A 358 -27.15 -15.83 26.06
C GLU A 358 -26.22 -15.18 27.10
N GLU A 359 -26.50 -13.95 27.54
CA GLU A 359 -25.63 -13.24 28.48
C GLU A 359 -25.92 -13.51 29.97
N ASN A 360 -27.07 -14.13 30.34
CA ASN A 360 -27.30 -14.52 31.74
C ASN A 360 -28.44 -15.55 31.97
N PRO A 361 -28.14 -16.87 32.02
CA PRO A 361 -29.15 -17.90 32.35
C PRO A 361 -29.53 -18.00 33.84
N TYR A 362 -28.97 -17.18 34.75
CA TYR A 362 -29.18 -17.32 36.20
C TYR A 362 -29.66 -16.04 36.89
N LYS A 363 -30.95 -15.73 36.77
CA LYS A 363 -31.68 -14.98 37.82
C LYS A 363 -33.20 -15.18 37.77
N PHE A 364 -33.66 -16.41 37.53
CA PHE A 364 -34.98 -16.83 37.99
C PHE A 364 -34.79 -18.04 38.91
N ILE A 365 -35.49 -17.94 40.04
CA ILE A 365 -35.45 -18.80 41.21
C ILE A 365 -35.46 -20.26 40.77
N GLN A 366 -34.46 -21.04 41.20
CA GLN A 366 -34.60 -22.48 41.27
C GLN A 366 -35.85 -22.76 42.11
N GLU A 367 -36.90 -23.22 41.45
CA GLU A 367 -37.97 -23.92 42.12
C GLU A 367 -37.32 -25.17 42.73
N LYS A 368 -36.88 -25.06 43.99
CA LYS A 368 -36.65 -26.24 44.82
C LYS A 368 -38.03 -26.82 45.07
N GLY A 369 -38.43 -27.72 44.17
CA GLY A 369 -39.42 -28.72 44.51
C GLY A 369 -39.00 -29.37 45.82
N THR A 370 -39.87 -29.26 46.82
CA THR A 370 -39.90 -30.21 47.91
C THR A 370 -41.25 -30.90 47.79
N VAL A 371 -41.18 -32.24 47.80
CA VAL A 371 -42.27 -33.21 47.65
C VAL A 371 -43.53 -32.82 48.41
#